data_AF-X0S2R3-F1
#
_entry.id   AF-X0S2R3-F1
#
_cell.length_a   1.000
_cell.length_b   1.000
_cell.length_c   1.000
_cell.angle_alpha   90.00
_cell.angle_beta   90.00
_cell.angle_gamma   90.00
#
_symmetry.space_group_name_H-M   'P 1'
#
loop_
_entity.id
_entity.type
_entity.pdbx_description
1 polymer ?
#
loop_
_entity_poly.entity_id
_entity_poly.type
_entity_poly.pdbx_seq_one_letter_code
_entity_poly.pdbx_strand_id
1 'polypeptide(L)'
;MTTIALPSNFKQIPFTGKNHDEVLTVTLNGELFKIQLSWSNRLSEWCFYLFDIDDKQLCGPKTIRTNTDPTRYAQTNEFPEGRFYVTNFGEDIEAGRDDFGLNKRVRLYYVAAISA
;
A
#
# COMPACT_ATOMS: atom_id res chain seq x y z
N MET A 1 4.44 14.94 17.78
CA MET A 1 4.24 14.89 16.32
C MET A 1 5.49 14.28 15.73
N THR A 2 5.37 13.16 15.02
CA THR A 2 6.52 12.39 14.52
C THR A 2 6.55 12.51 13.01
N THR A 3 7.49 13.29 12.48
CA THR A 3 7.79 13.32 11.05
C THR A 3 8.32 11.94 10.64
N ILE A 4 7.68 11.30 9.67
CA ILE A 4 8.16 10.00 9.16
C ILE A 4 9.33 10.32 8.23
N ALA A 5 10.57 10.04 8.67
CA ALA A 5 11.72 10.09 7.80
C ALA A 5 11.62 8.94 6.77
N LEU A 6 11.37 9.28 5.52
CA LEU A 6 11.25 8.32 4.43
C LEU A 6 12.67 7.87 4.00
N PRO A 7 12.96 6.55 3.94
CA PRO A 7 14.25 6.05 3.49
C PRO A 7 14.59 6.46 2.04
N SER A 8 15.87 6.42 1.64
CA SER A 8 16.29 6.80 0.28
C SER A 8 15.88 5.80 -0.82
N ASN A 9 15.53 4.56 -0.45
CA ASN A 9 15.09 3.48 -1.36
C ASN A 9 13.56 3.46 -1.56
N PHE A 10 12.92 4.60 -1.37
CA PHE A 10 11.47 4.75 -1.30
C PHE A 10 10.84 4.90 -2.69
N LYS A 11 9.90 4.00 -3.02
CA LYS A 11 9.11 4.10 -4.25
C LYS A 11 7.67 4.46 -3.91
N GLN A 12 7.23 5.61 -4.42
CA GLN A 12 5.83 6.01 -4.34
C GLN A 12 5.00 5.24 -5.36
N ILE A 13 3.91 4.65 -4.89
CA ILE A 13 2.91 4.02 -5.73
C ILE A 13 1.84 5.07 -6.07
N PRO A 14 1.62 5.37 -7.36
CA PRO A 14 0.75 6.46 -7.79
C PRO A 14 -0.72 6.04 -7.66
N PHE A 15 -1.25 6.05 -6.44
CA PHE A 15 -2.66 5.84 -6.17
C PHE A 15 -3.40 7.17 -6.09
N THR A 16 -4.45 7.32 -6.90
CA THR A 16 -5.21 8.58 -6.94
C THR A 16 -6.49 8.54 -6.11
N GLY A 17 -7.02 7.34 -5.83
CA GLY A 17 -8.27 7.15 -5.09
C GLY A 17 -9.49 7.73 -5.80
N LYS A 18 -9.37 8.02 -7.10
CA LYS A 18 -10.47 8.58 -7.93
C LYS A 18 -11.45 7.50 -8.38
N ASN A 19 -10.97 6.29 -8.57
CA ASN A 19 -11.77 5.14 -9.01
C ASN A 19 -11.92 4.18 -7.83
N HIS A 20 -13.12 3.66 -7.60
CA HIS A 20 -13.37 2.67 -6.53
C HIS A 20 -12.51 1.40 -6.66
N ASP A 21 -12.01 1.11 -7.86
CA ASP A 21 -11.06 0.05 -8.13
C ASP A 21 -9.89 0.63 -8.96
N GLU A 22 -8.68 0.48 -8.46
CA GLU A 22 -7.46 0.93 -9.13
C GLU A 22 -6.43 -0.21 -9.10
N VAL A 23 -5.95 -0.64 -10.27
CA VAL A 23 -4.90 -1.66 -10.41
C VAL A 23 -3.64 -1.00 -10.93
N LEU A 24 -2.54 -1.24 -10.24
CA LEU A 24 -1.24 -0.63 -10.49
C LEU A 24 -0.19 -1.73 -10.67
N THR A 25 0.56 -1.68 -11.76
CA THR A 25 1.74 -2.53 -11.93
C THR A 25 2.94 -1.83 -11.28
N VAL A 26 3.63 -2.54 -10.39
CA VAL A 26 4.79 -2.01 -9.64
C VAL A 26 5.99 -2.93 -9.76
N THR A 27 7.19 -2.35 -9.75
CA THR A 27 8.45 -3.12 -9.72
C THR A 27 9.05 -3.11 -8.31
N LEU A 28 9.00 -4.25 -7.63
CA LEU A 28 9.53 -4.46 -6.28
C LEU A 28 10.78 -5.34 -6.39
N ASN A 29 11.93 -4.84 -5.94
CA ASN A 29 13.23 -5.55 -6.01
C ASN A 29 13.58 -6.15 -7.40
N GLY A 30 13.08 -5.56 -8.49
CA GLY A 30 13.34 -6.00 -9.88
C GLY A 30 12.25 -6.90 -10.47
N GLU A 31 11.32 -7.37 -9.65
CA GLU A 31 10.20 -8.20 -10.08
C GLU A 31 8.91 -7.37 -10.23
N LEU A 32 8.05 -7.77 -11.17
CA LEU A 32 6.78 -7.09 -11.45
C LEU A 32 5.63 -7.73 -10.67
N PHE A 33 4.86 -6.88 -10.01
CA PHE A 33 3.66 -7.26 -9.28
C PHE A 33 2.50 -6.36 -9.68
N LYS A 34 1.27 -6.84 -9.44
CA LYS A 34 0.06 -6.03 -9.55
C LYS A 34 -0.47 -5.75 -8.15
N ILE A 35 -0.72 -4.48 -7.86
CA ILE A 35 -1.41 -4.05 -6.65
C ILE A 35 -2.81 -3.59 -7.05
N GLN A 36 -3.83 -4.17 -6.44
CA GLN A 36 -5.19 -3.68 -6.56
C GLN A 36 -5.60 -2.99 -5.26
N LEU A 37 -6.17 -1.81 -5.42
CA LEU A 37 -6.74 -1.00 -4.36
C LEU A 37 -8.24 -0.87 -4.66
N SER A 38 -9.07 -1.41 -3.77
CA SER A 38 -10.52 -1.49 -3.97
C SER A 38 -11.28 -0.92 -2.77
N TRP A 39 -12.25 -0.05 -3.00
CA TRP A 39 -13.10 0.51 -1.95
C TRP A 39 -14.22 -0.47 -1.58
N SER A 40 -14.23 -0.91 -0.31
CA SER A 40 -15.30 -1.75 0.23
C SER A 40 -16.39 -0.87 0.83
N ASN A 41 -17.54 -0.78 0.16
CA ASN A 41 -18.72 -0.08 0.69
C ASN A 41 -19.24 -0.68 2.01
N ARG A 42 -19.04 -1.98 2.23
CA ARG A 42 -19.48 -2.66 3.47
C ARG A 42 -18.65 -2.24 4.68
N LEU A 43 -17.34 -2.10 4.47
CA LEU A 43 -16.40 -1.72 5.54
C LEU A 43 -16.21 -0.21 5.60
N SER A 44 -16.58 0.51 4.54
CA SER A 44 -16.21 1.91 4.31
C SER A 44 -14.69 2.11 4.41
N GLU A 45 -13.93 1.18 3.81
CA GLU A 45 -12.47 1.15 3.86
C GLU A 45 -11.90 0.69 2.51
N TRP A 46 -10.71 1.18 2.14
CA TRP A 46 -9.95 0.58 1.04
C TRP A 46 -9.31 -0.74 1.44
N CYS A 47 -9.33 -1.68 0.52
CA CYS A 47 -8.70 -2.97 0.59
C CYS A 47 -7.53 -3.04 -0.38
N PHE A 48 -6.41 -3.55 0.13
CA PHE A 48 -5.21 -3.88 -0.62
C PHE A 48 -5.24 -5.34 -1.01
N TYR A 49 -4.89 -5.59 -2.26
CA TYR A 49 -4.58 -6.89 -2.80
C TYR A 49 -3.24 -6.80 -3.53
N LEU A 50 -2.50 -7.90 -3.48
CA LEU A 50 -1.26 -8.07 -4.20
C LEU A 50 -1.38 -9.35 -5.02
N PHE A 51 -1.00 -9.25 -6.28
CA PHE A 51 -0.90 -10.35 -7.22
C PHE A 51 0.50 -10.38 -7.82
N ASP A 52 0.92 -11.55 -8.25
CA ASP A 52 2.02 -11.65 -9.20
C ASP A 52 1.59 -11.11 -10.58
N ILE A 53 2.50 -11.16 -11.56
CA ILE A 53 2.23 -10.69 -12.91
C ILE A 53 1.19 -11.56 -13.65
N ASP A 54 1.04 -12.82 -13.24
CA ASP A 54 0.15 -13.84 -13.81
C ASP A 54 -1.23 -13.87 -13.12
N ASP A 55 -1.57 -12.81 -12.36
CA ASP A 55 -2.84 -12.64 -11.66
C ASP A 55 -3.10 -13.65 -10.52
N LYS A 56 -2.07 -14.37 -10.04
CA LYS A 56 -2.18 -15.18 -8.82
C LYS A 56 -2.14 -14.26 -7.62
N GLN A 57 -3.18 -14.34 -6.78
CA GLN A 57 -3.25 -13.55 -5.56
C GLN A 57 -2.22 -14.03 -4.53
N LEU A 58 -1.33 -13.12 -4.14
CA LEU A 58 -0.28 -13.35 -3.14
C LEU A 58 -0.68 -12.85 -1.75
N CYS A 59 -1.45 -11.75 -1.68
CA CYS A 59 -1.96 -11.18 -0.45
C CYS A 59 -3.29 -10.45 -0.69
N GLY A 60 -4.16 -10.41 0.32
CA GLY A 60 -5.43 -9.69 0.27
C GLY A 60 -6.64 -10.59 0.57
N PRO A 61 -7.84 -9.99 0.74
CA PRO A 61 -8.05 -8.57 1.00
C PRO A 61 -7.45 -8.16 2.35
N LYS A 62 -6.77 -7.02 2.39
CA LYS A 62 -6.28 -6.41 3.63
C LYS A 62 -6.74 -4.96 3.70
N THR A 63 -7.47 -4.62 4.75
CA THR A 63 -7.83 -3.22 5.01
C THR A 63 -6.56 -2.38 5.08
N ILE A 64 -6.55 -1.29 4.33
CA ILE A 64 -5.48 -0.32 4.36
C ILE A 64 -5.73 0.60 5.55
N ARG A 65 -4.73 0.71 6.43
CA ARG A 65 -4.74 1.65 7.55
C ARG A 65 -3.47 2.46 7.56
N THR A 66 -3.57 3.68 8.06
CA THR A 66 -2.45 4.61 8.16
C THR A 66 -1.40 4.04 9.12
N ASN A 67 -0.12 4.22 8.79
CA ASN A 67 1.02 3.66 9.54
C ASN A 67 1.00 2.14 9.73
N THR A 68 0.28 1.42 8.87
CA THR A 68 0.32 -0.04 8.85
C THR A 68 0.92 -0.55 7.57
N ASP A 69 1.52 -1.72 7.69
CA ASP A 69 1.93 -2.53 6.54
C ASP A 69 0.80 -3.51 6.21
N PRO A 70 0.08 -3.32 5.08
CA PRO A 70 -1.00 -4.23 4.67
C PRO A 70 -0.50 -5.66 4.40
N THR A 71 0.81 -5.87 4.18
CA THR A 71 1.41 -7.18 3.89
C THR A 71 1.99 -7.89 5.10
N ARG A 72 1.98 -7.28 6.29
CA ARG A 72 2.56 -7.86 7.52
C ARG A 72 2.06 -9.26 7.85
N TYR A 73 0.84 -9.61 7.43
CA TYR A 73 0.21 -10.91 7.66
C TYR A 73 0.13 -11.79 6.41
N ALA A 74 0.78 -11.40 5.32
CA ALA A 74 0.89 -12.24 4.13
C ALA A 74 1.79 -13.43 4.47
N GLN A 75 1.28 -14.64 4.28
CA GLN A 75 2.03 -15.89 4.52
C GLN A 75 2.62 -16.41 3.22
N THR A 76 3.38 -15.58 2.50
CA THR A 76 3.99 -15.98 1.23
C THR A 76 5.46 -15.61 1.19
N ASN A 77 6.29 -16.58 0.79
CA ASN A 77 7.73 -16.39 0.54
C ASN A 77 7.99 -15.82 -0.86
N GLU A 78 6.97 -15.70 -1.70
CA GLU A 78 7.06 -15.16 -3.07
C GLU A 78 7.08 -13.62 -3.07
N PHE A 79 6.89 -12.99 -1.90
CA PHE A 79 6.92 -11.54 -1.77
C PHE A 79 8.33 -11.06 -1.36
N PRO A 80 8.92 -10.09 -2.09
CA PRO A 80 10.23 -9.55 -1.74
C PRO A 80 10.23 -8.93 -0.35
N GLU A 81 11.34 -9.09 0.38
CA GLU A 81 11.49 -8.50 1.70
C GLU A 81 11.38 -6.97 1.66
N GLY A 82 10.47 -6.43 2.47
CA GLY A 82 10.19 -5.02 2.53
C GLY A 82 8.95 -4.73 3.36
N ARG A 83 8.57 -3.45 3.42
CA ARG A 83 7.35 -2.99 4.09
C ARG A 83 6.61 -1.99 3.24
N PHE A 84 5.29 -2.15 3.19
CA PHE A 84 4.42 -1.11 2.67
C PHE A 84 4.09 -0.08 3.75
N TYR A 85 4.06 1.19 3.37
CA TYR A 85 3.65 2.29 4.23
C TYR A 85 2.54 3.08 3.56
N VAL A 86 1.55 3.47 4.36
CA VAL A 86 0.40 4.25 3.90
C VAL A 86 0.36 5.57 4.66
N THR A 87 0.34 6.68 3.94
CA THR A 87 0.20 8.03 4.51
C THR A 87 -0.91 8.83 3.83
N ASN A 88 -1.35 9.93 4.45
CA ASN A 88 -2.19 10.93 3.77
C ASN A 88 -1.39 11.67 2.69
N PHE A 89 -2.12 12.21 1.70
CA PHE A 89 -1.56 13.05 0.64
C PHE A 89 -1.58 14.53 1.05
N GLY A 90 -0.43 15.20 0.96
CA GLY A 90 -0.32 16.65 1.15
C GLY A 90 -0.01 17.10 2.58
N GLU A 91 0.06 16.15 3.51
CA GLU A 91 0.36 16.40 4.92
C GLU A 91 1.37 15.33 5.36
N ASP A 92 2.60 15.73 5.71
CA ASP A 92 3.61 14.85 6.37
C ASP A 92 3.21 14.57 7.83
N ILE A 93 1.90 14.51 8.09
CA ILE A 93 1.30 14.34 9.40
C ILE A 93 0.55 13.01 9.42
N GLU A 94 0.52 12.42 10.60
CA GLU A 94 -0.13 11.15 10.85
C GLU A 94 -1.63 11.27 10.59
N ALA A 95 -2.11 10.51 9.62
CA ALA A 95 -3.51 10.43 9.26
C ALA A 95 -4.31 9.71 10.35
N GLY A 96 -5.38 10.33 10.86
CA GLY A 96 -6.30 9.73 11.80
C GLY A 96 -7.06 8.53 11.20
N ARG A 97 -7.60 7.69 12.07
CA ARG A 97 -8.38 6.49 11.69
C ARG A 97 -9.54 6.80 10.73
N ASP A 98 -10.15 7.97 10.87
CA ASP A 98 -11.30 8.42 10.09
C ASP A 98 -10.90 9.27 8.86
N ASP A 99 -9.60 9.48 8.65
CA ASP A 99 -9.07 10.19 7.47
C ASP A 99 -8.95 9.30 6.24
N PHE A 100 -9.32 8.04 6.39
CA PHE A 100 -9.26 7.06 5.33
C PHE A 100 -10.67 6.82 4.77
N GLY A 101 -11.00 7.45 3.63
CA GLY A 101 -12.35 7.41 3.08
C GLY A 101 -12.55 8.24 1.80
N LEU A 102 -13.77 8.21 1.27
CA LEU A 102 -14.21 8.99 0.10
C LEU A 102 -13.70 10.44 0.17
N ASN A 103 -12.92 10.83 -0.84
CA ASN A 103 -12.29 12.16 -1.05
C ASN A 103 -10.97 12.45 -0.33
N LYS A 104 -10.38 11.50 0.43
CA LYS A 104 -9.03 11.67 0.97
C LYS A 104 -8.02 10.85 0.17
N ARG A 105 -7.05 11.56 -0.43
CA ARG A 105 -5.97 10.95 -1.22
C ARG A 105 -4.95 10.35 -0.25
N VAL A 106 -4.49 9.13 -0.53
CA VAL A 106 -3.40 8.49 0.22
C VAL A 106 -2.21 8.21 -0.68
N ARG A 107 -1.04 8.06 -0.06
CA ARG A 107 0.16 7.61 -0.73
C ARG A 107 0.53 6.25 -0.16
N LEU A 108 0.68 5.27 -1.04
CA LEU A 108 1.23 3.98 -0.72
C LEU A 108 2.71 3.98 -1.12
N TYR A 109 3.55 3.45 -0.26
CA TYR A 109 4.98 3.39 -0.46
C TYR A 109 5.51 2.01 -0.18
N TYR A 110 6.56 1.64 -0.88
CA TYR A 110 7.31 0.43 -0.60
C TYR A 110 8.73 0.77 -0.20
N VAL A 111 9.18 0.19 0.91
CA VAL A 111 10.56 0.24 1.39
C VAL A 111 11.11 -1.18 1.33
N ALA A 112 12.07 -1.42 0.43
CA ALA A 112 12.78 -2.69 0.40
C ALA A 112 13.58 -2.88 1.70
N ALA A 113 13.66 -4.12 2.20
CA ALA A 113 14.57 -4.42 3.29
C ALA A 113 16.01 -4.07 2.84
N ILE A 114 16.75 -3.36 3.69
CA ILE A 114 18.17 -3.13 3.45
C ILE A 114 18.85 -4.47 3.69
N SER A 115 19.41 -5.07 2.64
CA SER A 115 20.30 -6.22 2.78
C SER A 115 21.48 -5.79 3.67
N ALA A 116 21.61 -6.43 4.83
CA ALA A 116 22.69 -6.20 5.78
C ALA A 116 24.06 -6.59 5.21
#